data_AF-A0A2H0Q560-F1
#
_entry.id   AF-A0A2H0Q560-F1
#
_cell.length_a   1.000
_cell.length_b   1.000
_cell.length_c   1.000
_cell.angle_alpha   90.00
_cell.angle_beta   90.00
_cell.angle_gamma   90.00
#
_symmetry.space_group_name_H-M   'P 1'
#
loop_
_entity.id
_entity.type
_entity.pdbx_description
1 polymer ?
#
loop_
_entity_poly.entity_id
_entity_poly.type
_entity_poly.pdbx_seq_one_letter_code
_entity_poly.pdbx_strand_id
1 'polypeptide(L)'
;MNVEKMYAIAKSIVEDQKVCNVQTQITTIGSHLQQMVSQPNQAQHQTNLTNQLNSLKEQSVKSAYNDYPPLWKQVCDELGFTNLLGENFYELVNDVIRRNGITPSSALEEINEIKARVVALTAAVKQLITALNTLEIECEKLEDGQCELGVMIPRDAITESLISLSKEFKEINSIVSVYEEIATGSRSSVKVRTISSSDYGLFLDLLPEVAVGLAVGIERIVELYKKSLEIKRLKQELADIEVPDEPLGPLNVYMGNYMDEGIKDFSKTYIEENANNSTKERKHELEKELRVALNKIANRVDRGFHLEISYKPIAEEDELEEGQETETETEAENRKVHEKLSEVVSHQTFLKTTGKQVLFLEEDVSKLKDDMKSTKKKVVKKSTKKTQKE
;
A
#
# COMPACT_ATOMS: atom_id res chain seq x y z
N MET A 1 13.28 -8.82 6.03
CA MET A 1 12.84 -7.92 7.09
C MET A 1 14.05 -7.25 7.72
N ASN A 2 14.06 -5.92 7.68
CA ASN A 2 15.04 -5.08 8.34
C ASN A 2 14.72 -5.09 9.86
N VAL A 3 15.72 -5.19 10.72
CA VAL A 3 15.51 -5.41 12.16
C VAL A 3 14.92 -4.17 12.84
N GLU A 4 15.31 -2.98 12.37
CA GLU A 4 14.83 -1.69 12.87
C GLU A 4 13.35 -1.45 12.51
N LYS A 5 12.90 -1.85 11.31
CA LYS A 5 11.48 -1.84 10.94
C LYS A 5 10.67 -2.91 11.67
N MET A 6 11.20 -4.12 11.82
CA MET A 6 10.56 -5.14 12.67
C MET A 6 10.39 -4.60 14.09
N TYR A 7 11.38 -3.87 14.60
CA TYR A 7 11.32 -3.24 15.91
C TYR A 7 10.20 -2.19 15.98
N ALA A 8 10.09 -1.32 14.98
CA ALA A 8 9.02 -0.33 14.88
C ALA A 8 7.63 -0.97 14.88
N ILE A 9 7.45 -2.02 14.09
CA ILE A 9 6.19 -2.76 13.99
C ILE A 9 5.87 -3.45 15.32
N ALA A 10 6.85 -4.14 15.93
CA ALA A 10 6.70 -4.77 17.24
C ALA A 10 6.24 -3.77 18.33
N LYS A 11 6.85 -2.58 18.36
CA LYS A 11 6.43 -1.50 19.27
C LYS A 11 5.00 -1.05 18.99
N SER A 12 4.66 -0.85 17.73
CA SER A 12 3.33 -0.41 17.33
C SER A 12 2.26 -1.44 17.70
N ILE A 13 2.52 -2.75 17.52
CA ILE A 13 1.64 -3.84 17.96
C ILE A 13 1.38 -3.78 19.47
N VAL A 14 2.43 -3.60 20.29
CA VAL A 14 2.27 -3.54 21.75
C VAL A 14 1.48 -2.32 22.19
N GLU A 15 1.69 -1.16 21.56
CA GLU A 15 0.92 0.05 21.87
C GLU A 15 -0.54 -0.11 21.41
N ASP A 16 -0.77 -0.64 20.22
CA ASP A 16 -2.12 -0.91 19.70
C ASP A 16 -2.92 -1.86 20.61
N GLN A 17 -2.30 -2.94 21.08
CA GLN A 17 -2.92 -3.85 22.04
C GLN A 17 -3.29 -3.19 23.36
N LYS A 18 -2.48 -2.22 23.81
CA LYS A 18 -2.71 -1.44 25.03
C LYS A 18 -3.86 -0.46 24.83
N VAL A 19 -3.88 0.29 23.71
CA VAL A 19 -4.96 1.22 23.35
C VAL A 19 -6.29 0.46 23.26
N CYS A 20 -6.32 -0.67 22.55
CA CYS A 20 -7.51 -1.49 22.36
C CYS A 20 -7.86 -2.37 23.58
N ASN A 21 -7.01 -2.40 24.61
CA ASN A 21 -7.17 -3.23 25.82
C ASN A 21 -7.45 -4.71 25.52
N VAL A 22 -6.84 -5.27 24.47
CA VAL A 22 -7.16 -6.61 23.90
C VAL A 22 -7.19 -7.71 24.97
N GLN A 23 -6.18 -7.76 25.84
CA GLN A 23 -6.09 -8.79 26.90
C GLN A 23 -7.20 -8.68 27.95
N THR A 24 -7.58 -7.45 28.32
CA THR A 24 -8.67 -7.20 29.26
C THR A 24 -10.01 -7.59 28.63
N GLN A 25 -10.24 -7.17 27.39
CA GLN A 25 -11.46 -7.46 26.63
C GLN A 25 -11.71 -8.97 26.54
N ILE A 26 -10.73 -9.76 26.08
CA ILE A 26 -10.89 -11.21 25.94
C ILE A 26 -11.03 -11.94 27.28
N THR A 27 -10.37 -11.43 28.33
CA THR A 27 -10.49 -11.97 29.69
C THR A 27 -11.90 -11.75 30.25
N THR A 28 -12.48 -10.57 30.05
CA THR A 28 -13.84 -10.25 30.50
C THR A 28 -14.88 -11.07 29.73
N ILE A 29 -14.71 -11.24 28.41
CA ILE A 29 -15.57 -12.12 27.60
C ILE A 29 -15.54 -13.56 28.13
N GLY A 30 -14.35 -14.11 28.38
CA GLY A 30 -14.21 -15.44 28.99
C GLY A 30 -14.89 -15.55 30.36
N SER A 31 -14.79 -14.51 31.19
CA SER A 31 -15.46 -14.46 32.49
C SER A 31 -17.00 -14.50 32.36
N HIS A 32 -17.57 -13.72 31.43
CA HIS A 32 -19.02 -13.73 31.20
C HIS A 32 -19.51 -15.06 30.63
N LEU A 33 -18.76 -15.69 29.72
CA LEU A 33 -19.07 -17.04 29.24
C LEU A 33 -19.03 -18.06 30.38
N GLN A 34 -18.02 -18.00 31.26
CA GLN A 34 -17.94 -18.86 32.43
C GLN A 34 -19.13 -18.68 33.39
N GLN A 35 -19.62 -17.44 33.54
CA GLN A 35 -20.82 -17.13 34.31
C GLN A 35 -22.08 -17.71 33.66
N MET A 36 -22.23 -17.63 32.33
CA MET A 36 -23.32 -18.27 31.59
C MET A 36 -23.30 -19.80 31.72
N VAL A 37 -22.11 -20.42 31.68
CA VAL A 37 -21.96 -21.88 31.88
C VAL A 37 -22.37 -22.29 33.29
N SER A 38 -21.97 -21.53 34.31
CA SER A 38 -22.24 -21.86 35.72
C SER A 38 -23.65 -21.47 36.19
N GLN A 39 -24.27 -20.47 35.57
CA GLN A 39 -25.57 -19.91 35.95
C GLN A 39 -26.44 -19.59 34.72
N PRO A 40 -26.87 -20.59 33.93
CA PRO A 40 -27.53 -20.37 32.63
C PRO A 40 -28.89 -19.66 32.72
N ASN A 41 -29.52 -19.66 33.89
CA ASN A 41 -30.83 -19.04 34.10
C ASN A 41 -30.78 -17.52 34.36
N GLN A 42 -29.58 -16.93 34.45
CA GLN A 42 -29.40 -15.51 34.76
C GLN A 42 -29.23 -14.69 33.47
N ALA A 43 -30.32 -14.06 33.01
CA ALA A 43 -30.33 -13.23 31.79
C ALA A 43 -29.28 -12.10 31.79
N GLN A 44 -28.89 -11.60 32.98
CA GLN A 44 -27.88 -10.55 33.13
C GLN A 44 -26.53 -10.93 32.52
N HIS A 45 -26.12 -12.20 32.57
CA HIS A 45 -24.83 -12.64 32.03
C HIS A 45 -24.78 -12.54 30.51
N GLN A 46 -25.91 -12.81 29.84
CA GLN A 46 -26.04 -12.63 28.38
C GLN A 46 -26.01 -11.16 27.98
N THR A 47 -26.68 -10.28 28.75
CA THR A 47 -26.63 -8.83 28.55
C THR A 47 -25.20 -8.31 28.71
N ASN A 48 -24.48 -8.77 29.75
CA ASN A 48 -23.09 -8.38 29.98
C ASN A 48 -22.16 -8.82 28.85
N LEU A 49 -22.29 -10.07 28.38
CA LEU A 49 -21.53 -10.57 27.24
C LEU A 49 -21.77 -9.71 25.98
N THR A 50 -23.04 -9.39 25.71
CA THR A 50 -23.41 -8.56 24.54
C THR A 50 -22.79 -7.16 24.64
N ASN A 51 -22.88 -6.52 25.81
CA ASN A 51 -22.26 -5.22 26.06
C ASN A 51 -20.74 -5.28 25.89
N GLN A 52 -20.10 -6.36 26.36
CA GLN A 52 -18.66 -6.54 26.21
C GLN A 52 -18.25 -6.74 24.75
N LEU A 53 -19.03 -7.47 23.96
CA LEU A 53 -18.79 -7.64 22.51
C LEU A 53 -18.93 -6.32 21.75
N ASN A 54 -19.91 -5.49 22.11
CA ASN A 54 -20.05 -4.15 21.54
C ASN A 54 -18.85 -3.26 21.93
N SER A 55 -18.40 -3.32 23.19
CA SER A 55 -17.19 -2.62 23.62
C SER A 55 -15.96 -3.09 22.84
N LEU A 56 -15.78 -4.40 22.65
CA LEU A 56 -14.70 -4.94 21.84
C LEU A 56 -14.74 -4.41 20.41
N LYS A 57 -15.92 -4.38 19.78
CA LYS A 57 -16.12 -3.83 18.44
C LYS A 57 -15.72 -2.35 18.37
N GLU A 58 -16.18 -1.54 19.32
CA GLU A 58 -15.85 -0.12 19.36
C GLU A 58 -14.36 0.14 19.54
N GLN A 59 -13.66 -0.70 20.31
CA GLN A 59 -12.21 -0.60 20.49
C GLN A 59 -11.46 -1.12 19.26
N SER A 60 -11.91 -2.21 18.63
CA SER A 60 -11.24 -2.80 17.47
C SER A 60 -11.23 -1.87 16.25
N VAL A 61 -12.26 -1.03 16.09
CA VAL A 61 -12.32 -0.02 15.01
C VAL A 61 -11.23 1.05 15.19
N LYS A 62 -10.84 1.36 16.44
CA LYS A 62 -9.82 2.36 16.78
C LYS A 62 -8.39 1.84 16.70
N SER A 63 -8.22 0.56 16.36
CA SER A 63 -6.90 -0.06 16.27
C SER A 63 -6.10 0.54 15.13
N ALA A 64 -4.86 0.94 15.43
CA ALA A 64 -3.91 1.43 14.44
C ALA A 64 -3.61 0.36 13.37
N TYR A 65 -3.76 -0.93 13.71
CA TYR A 65 -3.60 -2.03 12.77
C TYR A 65 -4.52 -1.93 11.55
N ASN A 66 -5.72 -1.35 11.69
CA ASN A 66 -6.66 -1.20 10.58
C ASN A 66 -6.08 -0.31 9.47
N ASP A 67 -5.31 0.71 9.88
CA ASP A 67 -4.67 1.69 8.99
C ASP A 67 -3.21 1.34 8.69
N TYR A 68 -2.70 0.21 9.21
CA TYR A 68 -1.35 -0.21 8.90
C TYR A 68 -1.17 -0.37 7.40
N PRO A 69 -0.02 0.11 6.88
CA PRO A 69 0.31 -0.15 5.50
C PRO A 69 0.44 -1.65 5.21
N PRO A 70 0.29 -2.06 3.94
CA PRO A 70 0.22 -3.48 3.61
C PRO A 70 1.48 -4.25 3.98
N LEU A 71 2.66 -3.62 3.85
CA LEU A 71 3.92 -4.21 4.28
C LEU A 71 3.91 -4.50 5.80
N TRP A 72 3.40 -3.57 6.61
CA TRP A 72 3.29 -3.75 8.05
C TRP A 72 2.31 -4.88 8.38
N LYS A 73 1.19 -4.98 7.64
CA LYS A 73 0.23 -6.08 7.77
C LYS A 73 0.84 -7.44 7.42
N GLN A 74 1.69 -7.52 6.38
CA GLN A 74 2.43 -8.74 6.06
C GLN A 74 3.36 -9.15 7.20
N VAL A 75 4.13 -8.21 7.77
CA VAL A 75 4.99 -8.50 8.92
C VAL A 75 4.17 -8.95 10.13
N CYS A 76 3.01 -8.34 10.38
CA CYS A 76 2.10 -8.80 11.43
C CYS A 76 1.63 -10.24 11.19
N ASP A 77 1.43 -10.65 9.94
CA ASP A 77 1.07 -12.02 9.55
C ASP A 77 2.20 -13.00 9.82
N GLU A 78 3.43 -12.66 9.42
CA GLU A 78 4.62 -13.45 9.72
C GLU A 78 4.86 -13.61 11.24
N LEU A 79 4.51 -12.61 12.03
CA LEU A 79 4.57 -12.65 13.50
C LEU A 79 3.36 -13.37 14.14
N GLY A 80 2.35 -13.77 13.36
CA GLY A 80 1.17 -14.50 13.84
C GLY A 80 0.06 -13.64 14.43
N PHE A 81 0.04 -12.33 14.15
CA PHE A 81 -0.93 -11.36 14.69
C PHE A 81 -2.13 -11.06 13.78
N THR A 82 -2.21 -11.62 12.57
CA THR A 82 -3.25 -11.30 11.55
C THR A 82 -4.68 -11.24 12.08
N ASN A 83 -5.05 -12.17 12.96
CA ASN A 83 -6.40 -12.28 13.51
C ASN A 83 -6.48 -11.84 14.98
N LEU A 84 -5.45 -11.21 15.51
CA LEU A 84 -5.31 -10.85 16.92
C LEU A 84 -5.21 -9.34 17.16
N LEU A 85 -5.41 -8.53 16.12
CA LEU A 85 -5.42 -7.07 16.14
C LEU A 85 -6.63 -6.53 15.36
N GLY A 86 -7.01 -5.29 15.66
CA GLY A 86 -8.06 -4.56 14.95
C GLY A 86 -9.38 -5.31 14.76
N GLU A 87 -10.09 -4.98 13.67
CA GLU A 87 -11.40 -5.54 13.36
C GLU A 87 -11.36 -7.07 13.17
N ASN A 88 -10.24 -7.61 12.65
CA ASN A 88 -10.05 -9.05 12.49
C ASN A 88 -10.17 -9.80 13.83
N PHE A 89 -9.68 -9.20 14.92
CA PHE A 89 -9.80 -9.78 16.25
C PHE A 89 -11.25 -9.81 16.74
N TYR A 90 -12.01 -8.73 16.49
CA TYR A 90 -13.45 -8.72 16.79
C TYR A 90 -14.19 -9.79 15.98
N GLU A 91 -13.94 -9.87 14.67
CA GLU A 91 -14.60 -10.86 13.80
C GLU A 91 -14.28 -12.30 14.22
N LEU A 92 -13.03 -12.58 14.59
CA LEU A 92 -12.64 -13.88 15.14
C LEU A 92 -13.44 -14.23 16.40
N VAL A 93 -13.51 -13.32 17.37
CA VAL A 93 -14.25 -13.53 18.62
C VAL A 93 -15.75 -13.65 18.36
N ASN A 94 -16.32 -12.78 17.53
CA ASN A 94 -17.73 -12.78 17.19
C ASN A 94 -18.15 -14.07 16.46
N ASP A 95 -17.33 -14.57 15.54
CA ASP A 95 -17.57 -15.84 14.85
C ASP A 95 -17.61 -17.03 15.82
N VAL A 96 -16.68 -17.11 16.78
CA VAL A 96 -16.69 -18.13 17.84
C VAL A 96 -18.01 -18.11 18.62
N ILE A 97 -18.48 -16.93 19.03
CA ILE A 97 -19.73 -16.78 19.79
C ILE A 97 -20.94 -17.18 18.93
N ARG A 98 -20.97 -16.76 17.66
CA ARG A 98 -22.07 -17.07 16.74
C ARG A 98 -22.15 -18.55 16.43
N ARG A 99 -21.03 -19.22 16.13
CA ARG A 99 -20.98 -20.66 15.86
C ARG A 99 -21.38 -21.49 17.09
N ASN A 100 -21.09 -21.00 18.29
CA ASN A 100 -21.35 -21.70 19.56
C ASN A 100 -22.56 -21.15 20.35
N GLY A 101 -23.51 -20.48 19.70
CA GLY A 101 -24.63 -19.82 20.37
C GLY A 101 -25.53 -20.74 21.23
N ILE A 102 -25.48 -22.05 21.00
CA ILE A 102 -26.24 -23.07 21.76
C ILE A 102 -25.42 -23.60 22.95
N THR A 103 -24.09 -23.61 22.86
CA THR A 103 -23.18 -24.28 23.80
C THR A 103 -22.12 -23.31 24.35
N PRO A 104 -22.44 -22.52 25.39
CA PRO A 104 -21.50 -21.56 25.99
C PRO A 104 -20.19 -22.17 26.47
N SER A 105 -20.16 -23.46 26.82
CA SER A 105 -18.95 -24.17 27.21
C SER A 105 -17.95 -24.33 26.06
N SER A 106 -18.43 -24.63 24.85
CA SER A 106 -17.58 -24.72 23.65
C SER A 106 -17.03 -23.35 23.25
N ALA A 107 -17.88 -22.31 23.33
CA ALA A 107 -17.43 -20.93 23.13
C ALA A 107 -16.33 -20.54 24.13
N LEU A 108 -16.50 -20.90 25.41
CA LEU A 108 -15.52 -20.60 26.47
C LEU A 108 -14.17 -21.27 26.21
N GLU A 109 -14.17 -22.52 25.74
CA GLU A 109 -12.94 -23.26 25.41
C GLU A 109 -12.17 -22.55 24.27
N GLU A 110 -12.82 -22.27 23.14
CA GLU A 110 -12.21 -21.55 22.01
C GLU A 110 -11.72 -20.15 22.42
N ILE A 111 -12.48 -19.42 23.24
CA ILE A 111 -12.07 -18.11 23.76
C ILE A 111 -10.84 -18.20 24.67
N ASN A 112 -10.72 -19.26 25.48
CA ASN A 112 -9.54 -19.49 26.30
C ASN A 112 -8.30 -19.81 25.46
N GLU A 113 -8.45 -20.52 24.35
CA GLU A 113 -7.36 -20.74 23.39
C GLU A 113 -6.90 -19.44 22.73
N ILE A 114 -7.84 -18.61 22.27
CA ILE A 114 -7.55 -17.28 21.73
C ILE A 114 -6.82 -16.42 22.77
N LYS A 115 -7.33 -16.38 24.00
CA LYS A 115 -6.70 -15.66 25.12
C LYS A 115 -5.27 -16.15 25.35
N ALA A 116 -5.04 -17.46 25.40
CA ALA A 116 -3.71 -18.03 25.60
C ALA A 116 -2.75 -17.62 24.49
N ARG A 117 -3.20 -17.64 23.22
CA ARG A 117 -2.42 -17.18 22.06
C ARG A 117 -2.07 -15.70 22.14
N VAL A 118 -3.04 -14.84 22.47
CA VAL A 118 -2.80 -13.39 22.65
C VAL A 118 -1.74 -13.17 23.74
N VAL A 119 -1.88 -13.80 24.91
CA VAL A 119 -0.92 -13.64 26.01
C VAL A 119 0.48 -14.09 25.61
N ALA A 120 0.60 -15.27 24.98
CA ALA A 120 1.88 -15.82 24.56
C ALA A 120 2.58 -14.93 23.52
N LEU A 121 1.85 -14.50 22.48
CA LEU A 121 2.42 -13.65 21.42
C LEU A 121 2.75 -12.25 21.92
N THR A 122 1.90 -11.62 22.74
CA THR A 122 2.24 -10.33 23.37
C THR A 122 3.51 -10.45 24.22
N ALA A 123 3.66 -11.53 24.99
CA ALA A 123 4.85 -11.75 25.79
C ALA A 123 6.11 -11.91 24.91
N ALA A 124 6.01 -12.68 23.83
CA ALA A 124 7.11 -12.87 22.88
C ALA A 124 7.54 -11.54 22.21
N VAL A 125 6.58 -10.71 21.75
CA VAL A 125 6.89 -9.41 21.15
C VAL A 125 7.50 -8.44 22.16
N LYS A 126 7.02 -8.42 23.41
CA LYS A 126 7.63 -7.62 24.48
C LYS A 126 9.06 -8.06 24.77
N GLN A 127 9.33 -9.37 24.79
CA GLN A 127 10.68 -9.90 24.95
C GLN A 127 11.58 -9.52 23.78
N LEU A 128 11.08 -9.58 22.54
CA LEU A 128 11.79 -9.11 21.36
C LEU A 128 12.19 -7.64 21.48
N ILE A 129 11.25 -6.76 21.84
CA ILE A 129 11.51 -5.33 22.07
C ILE A 129 12.61 -5.12 23.13
N THR A 130 12.54 -5.83 24.25
CA THR A 130 13.56 -5.75 25.31
C THR A 130 14.92 -6.23 24.81
N ALA A 131 14.96 -7.32 24.04
CA ALA A 131 16.22 -7.83 23.48
C ALA A 131 16.84 -6.85 22.49
N LEU A 132 16.06 -6.25 21.59
CA LEU A 132 16.53 -5.24 20.64
C LEU A 132 17.04 -3.98 21.34
N ASN A 133 16.34 -3.49 22.37
CA ASN A 133 16.85 -2.41 23.22
C ASN A 133 18.18 -2.76 23.89
N THR A 134 18.30 -3.99 24.40
CA THR A 134 19.52 -4.46 25.08
C THR A 134 20.71 -4.50 24.11
N LEU A 135 20.45 -4.75 22.83
CA LEU A 135 21.44 -4.72 21.76
C LEU A 135 21.67 -3.33 21.17
N GLU A 136 21.05 -2.28 21.74
CA GLU A 136 21.12 -0.90 21.26
C GLU A 136 20.66 -0.75 19.80
N ILE A 137 19.78 -1.65 19.34
CA ILE A 137 19.17 -1.55 18.02
C ILE A 137 18.06 -0.50 18.12
N GLU A 138 18.20 0.58 17.37
CA GLU A 138 17.22 1.64 17.34
C GLU A 138 16.00 1.26 16.49
N CYS A 139 14.88 1.89 16.81
CA CYS A 139 13.65 1.75 16.04
C CYS A 139 13.68 2.79 14.92
N GLU A 140 13.69 2.34 13.66
CA GLU A 140 13.56 3.23 12.53
C GLU A 140 12.18 3.89 12.58
N LYS A 141 12.15 5.21 12.67
CA LYS A 141 10.94 6.02 12.63
C LYS A 141 11.16 7.14 11.64
N LEU A 142 10.11 7.47 10.91
CA LEU A 142 10.04 8.74 10.20
C LEU A 142 10.00 9.87 11.23
N GLU A 143 10.72 10.95 10.95
CA GLU A 143 10.54 12.20 11.66
C GLU A 143 9.30 12.92 11.10
N ASP A 144 8.83 13.92 11.84
CA ASP A 144 7.66 14.71 11.47
C ASP A 144 7.91 15.40 10.12
N GLY A 145 6.96 15.25 9.19
CA GLY A 145 7.08 15.77 7.83
C GLY A 145 7.89 14.88 6.87
N GLN A 146 8.61 13.85 7.36
CA GLN A 146 9.36 12.96 6.49
C GLN A 146 8.47 11.99 5.71
N CYS A 147 8.91 11.71 4.48
CA CYS A 147 8.26 10.81 3.56
C CYS A 147 9.25 9.73 3.11
N GLU A 148 8.76 8.51 2.93
CA GLU A 148 9.56 7.37 2.47
C GLU A 148 8.81 6.63 1.36
N LEU A 149 9.53 6.24 0.30
CA LEU A 149 9.07 5.24 -0.65
C LEU A 149 9.63 3.88 -0.25
N GLY A 150 8.75 2.97 0.15
CA GLY A 150 9.05 1.55 0.31
C GLY A 150 8.80 0.79 -0.99
N VAL A 151 9.80 0.04 -1.46
CA VAL A 151 9.67 -0.88 -2.60
C VAL A 151 10.06 -2.28 -2.16
N MET A 152 9.10 -3.21 -2.19
CA MET A 152 9.36 -4.64 -2.01
C MET A 152 9.47 -5.32 -3.36
N ILE A 153 10.60 -5.98 -3.58
CA ILE A 153 10.93 -6.68 -4.81
C ILE A 153 10.76 -8.19 -4.55
N PRO A 154 9.79 -8.86 -5.21
CA PRO A 154 9.62 -10.30 -5.12
C PRO A 154 10.89 -11.03 -5.55
N ARG A 155 11.22 -12.11 -4.83
CA ARG A 155 12.43 -12.91 -5.14
C ARG A 155 12.35 -13.59 -6.50
N ASP A 156 11.15 -13.98 -6.95
CA ASP A 156 10.93 -14.58 -8.27
C ASP A 156 11.04 -13.55 -9.41
N ALA A 157 10.83 -12.26 -9.11
CA ALA A 157 10.97 -11.18 -10.09
C ALA A 157 12.43 -10.84 -10.43
N ILE A 158 13.39 -11.24 -9.61
CA ILE A 158 14.82 -11.05 -9.87
C ILE A 158 15.59 -12.36 -9.77
N THR A 159 16.43 -12.67 -10.76
CA THR A 159 17.40 -13.75 -10.60
C THR A 159 18.30 -13.43 -9.41
N GLU A 160 18.55 -14.39 -8.51
CA GLU A 160 19.28 -14.27 -7.23
C GLU A 160 20.74 -13.78 -7.38
N SER A 161 20.90 -12.60 -7.98
CA SER A 161 22.15 -12.01 -8.42
C SER A 161 22.14 -10.53 -8.08
N LEU A 162 23.27 -10.07 -7.54
CA LEU A 162 23.46 -8.66 -7.18
C LEU A 162 23.32 -7.73 -8.40
N ILE A 163 23.66 -8.23 -9.59
CA ILE A 163 23.55 -7.48 -10.85
C ILE A 163 22.09 -7.18 -11.19
N SER A 164 21.19 -8.16 -11.03
CA SER A 164 19.76 -7.97 -11.28
C SER A 164 19.14 -7.02 -10.27
N LEU A 165 19.49 -7.16 -8.99
CA LEU A 165 19.04 -6.25 -7.94
C LEU A 165 19.53 -4.81 -8.19
N SER A 166 20.80 -4.63 -8.54
CA SER A 166 21.37 -3.32 -8.89
C SER A 166 20.67 -2.68 -10.09
N LYS A 167 20.26 -3.49 -11.08
CA LYS A 167 19.46 -3.00 -12.20
C LYS A 167 18.12 -2.47 -11.72
N GLU A 168 17.39 -3.20 -10.89
CA GLU A 168 16.10 -2.73 -10.37
C GLU A 168 16.26 -1.45 -9.53
N PHE A 169 17.33 -1.28 -8.76
CA PHE A 169 17.59 -0.02 -8.04
C PHE A 169 17.78 1.16 -8.99
N LYS A 170 18.49 0.97 -10.12
CA LYS A 170 18.62 2.01 -11.14
C LYS A 170 17.29 2.37 -11.79
N GLU A 171 16.44 1.37 -12.03
CA GLU A 171 15.11 1.61 -12.58
C GLU A 171 14.22 2.37 -11.60
N ILE A 172 14.22 2.01 -10.32
CA ILE A 172 13.48 2.72 -9.27
C ILE A 172 13.98 4.17 -9.16
N ASN A 173 15.30 4.38 -9.11
CA ASN A 173 15.85 5.74 -9.11
C ASN A 173 15.43 6.53 -10.36
N SER A 174 15.45 5.90 -11.54
CA SER A 174 14.98 6.54 -12.77
C SER A 174 13.51 6.95 -12.72
N ILE A 175 12.65 6.19 -12.03
CA ILE A 175 11.24 6.54 -11.83
C ILE A 175 11.14 7.76 -10.93
N VAL A 176 11.78 7.71 -9.76
CA VAL A 176 11.70 8.78 -8.75
C VAL A 176 12.27 10.09 -9.29
N SER A 177 13.41 10.07 -10.00
CA SER A 177 14.02 11.29 -10.54
C SER A 177 13.14 12.03 -11.55
N VAL A 178 12.19 11.36 -12.22
CA VAL A 178 11.20 12.07 -13.07
C VAL A 178 10.25 12.89 -12.20
N TYR A 179 9.77 12.31 -11.10
CA TYR A 179 8.91 13.03 -10.14
C TYR A 179 9.66 14.14 -9.40
N GLU A 180 10.92 13.93 -9.03
CA GLU A 180 11.77 15.00 -8.47
C GLU A 180 11.87 16.20 -9.41
N GLU A 181 12.07 15.96 -10.71
CA GLU A 181 12.16 17.05 -11.66
C GLU A 181 10.83 17.76 -11.88
N ILE A 182 9.71 17.03 -11.90
CA ILE A 182 8.40 17.64 -12.02
C ILE A 182 8.10 18.53 -10.80
N ALA A 183 8.43 18.06 -9.59
CA ALA A 183 8.16 18.77 -8.36
C ALA A 183 9.12 19.95 -8.12
N THR A 184 10.42 19.75 -8.34
CA THR A 184 11.47 20.70 -7.93
C THR A 184 12.14 21.44 -9.09
N GLY A 185 11.90 21.01 -10.34
CA GLY A 185 12.62 21.49 -11.52
C GLY A 185 14.04 20.94 -11.66
N SER A 186 14.47 20.04 -10.78
CA SER A 186 15.82 19.45 -10.79
C SER A 186 15.79 17.95 -10.50
N ARG A 187 16.83 17.22 -10.94
CA ARG A 187 17.04 15.81 -10.59
C ARG A 187 18.13 15.71 -9.53
N SER A 188 17.75 15.28 -8.34
CA SER A 188 18.69 14.89 -7.29
C SER A 188 18.96 13.39 -7.32
N SER A 189 20.00 12.95 -6.62
CA SER A 189 20.12 11.54 -6.28
C SER A 189 19.26 11.27 -5.06
N VAL A 190 18.30 10.35 -5.19
CA VAL A 190 17.46 9.91 -4.07
C VAL A 190 18.33 9.22 -3.02
N LYS A 191 18.14 9.56 -1.75
CA LYS A 191 18.89 8.94 -0.66
C LYS A 191 18.26 7.61 -0.30
N VAL A 192 19.09 6.57 -0.22
CA VAL A 192 18.68 5.29 0.33
C VAL A 192 18.70 5.41 1.85
N ARG A 193 17.54 5.22 2.47
CA ARG A 193 17.41 5.18 3.93
C ARG A 193 17.87 3.83 4.45
N THR A 194 17.24 2.77 3.94
CA THR A 194 17.40 1.41 4.44
C THR A 194 17.23 0.38 3.32
N ILE A 195 17.89 -0.78 3.46
CA ILE A 195 17.71 -1.95 2.58
C ILE A 195 17.32 -3.17 3.45
N SER A 196 16.39 -3.99 2.97
CA SER A 196 16.01 -5.25 3.59
C SER A 196 16.42 -6.46 2.77
N SER A 197 16.84 -7.54 3.44
CA SER A 197 17.38 -8.74 2.79
C SER A 197 16.44 -9.95 2.77
N SER A 198 15.54 -10.13 3.75
CA SER A 198 14.64 -11.32 3.78
C SER A 198 13.58 -11.29 2.67
N ASP A 199 13.11 -10.09 2.32
CA ASP A 199 12.51 -9.76 1.04
C ASP A 199 13.29 -8.53 0.57
N TYR A 200 13.64 -8.46 -0.72
CA TYR A 200 14.48 -7.38 -1.23
C TYR A 200 13.71 -6.06 -1.12
N GLY A 201 13.87 -5.36 0.00
CA GLY A 201 13.20 -4.12 0.32
C GLY A 201 14.14 -2.94 0.10
N LEU A 202 13.67 -1.91 -0.59
CA LEU A 202 14.38 -0.65 -0.79
C LEU A 202 13.53 0.47 -0.20
N PHE A 203 14.10 1.25 0.72
CA PHE A 203 13.45 2.38 1.35
C PHE A 203 14.20 3.66 1.02
N LEU A 204 13.49 4.61 0.42
CA LEU A 204 14.05 5.83 -0.15
C LEU A 204 13.46 7.05 0.54
N ASP A 205 14.31 7.97 1.00
CA ASP A 205 13.84 9.25 1.54
C ASP A 205 13.33 10.14 0.40
N LEU A 206 12.14 10.70 0.57
CA LEU A 206 11.50 11.56 -0.41
C LEU A 206 11.18 12.93 0.16
N LEU A 207 11.21 13.93 -0.72
CA LEU A 207 10.57 15.22 -0.46
C LEU A 207 9.03 15.05 -0.48
N PRO A 208 8.28 15.79 0.35
CA PRO A 208 6.82 15.68 0.40
C PRO A 208 6.13 15.85 -0.96
N GLU A 209 6.55 16.80 -1.78
CA GLU A 209 5.98 17.08 -3.11
C GLU A 209 6.20 15.91 -4.08
N VAL A 210 7.36 15.27 -3.99
CA VAL A 210 7.72 14.08 -4.78
C VAL A 210 6.91 12.88 -4.32
N ALA A 211 6.74 12.72 -3.00
CA ALA A 211 5.92 11.68 -2.41
C ALA A 211 4.45 11.79 -2.84
N VAL A 212 3.88 13.00 -2.86
CA VAL A 212 2.51 13.25 -3.37
C VAL A 212 2.40 12.81 -4.83
N GLY A 213 3.35 13.22 -5.68
CA GLY A 213 3.33 12.87 -7.10
C GLY A 213 3.41 11.36 -7.34
N LEU A 214 4.31 10.68 -6.64
CA LEU A 214 4.44 9.23 -6.70
C LEU A 214 3.19 8.53 -6.17
N ALA A 215 2.63 8.97 -5.04
CA ALA A 215 1.44 8.39 -4.45
C ALA A 215 0.24 8.46 -5.42
N VAL A 216 0.00 9.63 -6.04
CA VAL A 216 -1.05 9.81 -7.07
C VAL A 216 -0.78 8.94 -8.30
N GLY A 217 0.49 8.86 -8.75
CA GLY A 217 0.87 8.01 -9.86
C GLY A 217 0.62 6.52 -9.60
N ILE A 218 1.03 6.03 -8.42
CA ILE A 218 0.83 4.64 -7.99
C ILE A 218 -0.66 4.33 -7.87
N GLU A 219 -1.43 5.20 -7.20
CA GLU A 219 -2.88 5.05 -7.09
C GLU A 219 -3.54 4.93 -8.45
N ARG A 220 -3.17 5.81 -9.40
CA ARG A 220 -3.70 5.75 -10.76
C ARG A 220 -3.38 4.45 -11.48
N ILE A 221 -2.15 3.93 -11.32
CA ILE A 221 -1.78 2.63 -11.88
C ILE A 221 -2.62 1.51 -11.24
N VAL A 222 -2.78 1.53 -9.92
CA VAL A 222 -3.59 0.55 -9.18
C VAL A 222 -5.04 0.56 -9.67
N GLU A 223 -5.65 1.73 -9.89
CA GLU A 223 -7.00 1.84 -10.46
C GLU A 223 -7.12 1.22 -11.86
N LEU A 224 -6.20 1.56 -12.78
CA LEU A 224 -6.18 1.00 -14.13
C LEU A 224 -5.96 -0.52 -14.09
N TYR A 225 -5.14 -0.97 -13.14
CA TYR A 225 -4.80 -2.37 -12.98
C TYR A 225 -5.95 -3.20 -12.39
N LYS A 226 -6.76 -2.65 -11.47
CA LYS A 226 -7.97 -3.33 -10.95
C LYS A 226 -8.92 -3.78 -12.07
N LYS A 227 -9.12 -2.94 -13.09
CA LYS A 227 -9.91 -3.30 -14.29
C LYS A 227 -9.23 -4.38 -15.13
N SER A 228 -7.91 -4.33 -15.24
CA SER A 228 -7.12 -5.36 -15.93
C SER A 228 -7.19 -6.71 -15.20
N LEU A 229 -7.19 -6.71 -13.86
CA LEU A 229 -7.39 -7.90 -13.04
C LEU A 229 -8.78 -8.51 -13.21
N GLU A 230 -9.82 -7.68 -13.36
CA GLU A 230 -11.17 -8.18 -13.66
C GLU A 230 -11.19 -8.91 -15.02
N ILE A 231 -10.58 -8.34 -16.05
CA ILE A 231 -10.45 -8.99 -17.36
C ILE A 231 -9.64 -10.30 -17.25
N LYS A 232 -8.57 -10.31 -16.44
CA LYS A 232 -7.76 -11.51 -16.17
C LYS A 232 -8.59 -12.60 -15.48
N ARG A 233 -9.39 -12.24 -14.47
CA ARG A 233 -10.30 -13.16 -13.77
C ARG A 233 -11.31 -13.77 -14.75
N LEU A 234 -11.96 -12.93 -15.56
CA LEU A 234 -12.93 -13.40 -16.57
C LEU A 234 -12.27 -14.32 -17.60
N LYS A 235 -11.05 -13.99 -18.04
CA LYS A 235 -10.27 -14.85 -18.95
C LYS A 235 -9.94 -16.20 -18.30
N GLN A 236 -9.56 -16.22 -17.02
CA GLN A 236 -9.29 -17.47 -16.30
C GLN A 236 -10.57 -18.30 -16.18
N GLU A 237 -11.71 -17.69 -15.87
CA GLU A 237 -13.01 -18.38 -15.83
C GLU A 237 -13.39 -19.00 -17.18
N LEU A 238 -13.06 -18.34 -18.30
CA LEU A 238 -13.24 -18.91 -19.64
C LEU A 238 -12.26 -20.07 -19.92
N ALA A 239 -11.02 -19.98 -19.47
CA ALA A 239 -10.05 -21.06 -19.61
C ALA A 239 -10.43 -22.29 -18.75
N ASP A 240 -10.99 -22.07 -17.57
CA ASP A 240 -11.44 -23.13 -16.65
C ASP A 240 -12.62 -23.94 -17.21
N ILE A 241 -13.38 -23.38 -18.15
CA ILE A 241 -14.40 -24.09 -18.95
C ILE A 241 -13.88 -24.57 -20.32
N GLU A 242 -12.57 -24.71 -20.45
CA GLU A 242 -11.86 -25.25 -21.62
C GLU A 242 -12.04 -24.45 -22.92
N VAL A 243 -12.29 -23.13 -22.85
CA VAL A 243 -12.24 -22.28 -24.05
C VAL A 243 -10.79 -22.24 -24.56
N PRO A 244 -10.54 -22.51 -25.86
CA PRO A 244 -9.19 -22.46 -26.42
C PRO A 244 -8.52 -21.09 -26.23
N ASP A 245 -7.18 -21.06 -26.11
CA ASP A 245 -6.43 -19.82 -25.89
C ASP A 245 -6.49 -18.83 -27.06
N GLU A 246 -6.68 -19.33 -28.29
CA GLU A 246 -6.69 -18.53 -29.52
C GLU A 246 -7.71 -17.37 -29.48
N PRO A 247 -9.01 -17.58 -29.19
CA PRO A 247 -9.98 -16.50 -29.04
C PRO A 247 -9.74 -15.59 -27.81
N LEU A 248 -8.92 -16.01 -26.84
CA LEU A 248 -8.62 -15.22 -25.64
C LEU A 248 -7.42 -14.27 -25.84
N GLY A 249 -6.65 -14.43 -26.92
CA GLY A 249 -5.51 -13.56 -27.27
C GLY A 249 -5.85 -12.07 -27.37
N PRO A 250 -6.94 -11.66 -28.06
CA PRO A 250 -7.35 -10.26 -28.17
C PRO A 250 -7.61 -9.56 -26.83
N LEU A 251 -7.99 -10.30 -25.77
CA LEU A 251 -8.19 -9.73 -24.44
C LEU A 251 -6.87 -9.19 -23.85
N ASN A 252 -5.74 -9.88 -24.10
CA ASN A 252 -4.43 -9.40 -23.65
C ASN A 252 -4.05 -8.08 -24.35
N VAL A 253 -4.32 -7.98 -25.65
CA VAL A 253 -4.06 -6.77 -26.42
C VAL A 253 -4.94 -5.61 -25.92
N TYR A 254 -6.22 -5.90 -25.64
CA TYR A 254 -7.14 -4.91 -25.09
C TYR A 254 -6.67 -4.40 -23.71
N MET A 255 -6.23 -5.28 -22.80
CA MET A 255 -5.69 -4.88 -21.50
C MET A 255 -4.45 -3.98 -21.63
N GLY A 256 -3.50 -4.36 -22.51
CA GLY A 256 -2.30 -3.57 -22.75
C GLY A 256 -2.63 -2.16 -23.28
N ASN A 257 -3.53 -2.08 -24.26
CA ASN A 257 -3.96 -0.79 -24.82
C ASN A 257 -4.72 0.06 -23.80
N TYR A 258 -5.60 -0.56 -23.00
CA TYR A 258 -6.36 0.14 -21.95
C TYR A 258 -5.43 0.80 -20.93
N MET A 259 -4.41 0.06 -20.49
CA MET A 259 -3.40 0.57 -19.56
C MET A 259 -2.56 1.68 -20.20
N ASP A 260 -2.06 1.48 -21.42
CA ASP A 260 -1.23 2.47 -22.11
C ASP A 260 -1.97 3.80 -22.39
N GLU A 261 -3.23 3.73 -22.84
CA GLU A 261 -4.07 4.92 -23.05
C GLU A 261 -4.34 5.64 -21.72
N GLY A 262 -4.68 4.89 -20.66
CA GLY A 262 -4.90 5.47 -19.34
C GLY A 262 -3.66 6.17 -18.75
N ILE A 263 -2.48 5.57 -18.92
CA ILE A 263 -1.20 6.15 -18.50
C ILE A 263 -0.88 7.40 -19.32
N LYS A 264 -1.07 7.34 -20.64
CA LYS A 264 -0.82 8.48 -21.53
C LYS A 264 -1.69 9.69 -21.18
N ASP A 265 -2.98 9.46 -20.99
CA ASP A 265 -3.92 10.52 -20.63
C ASP A 265 -3.57 11.13 -19.26
N PHE A 266 -3.27 10.29 -18.27
CA PHE A 266 -2.82 10.74 -16.95
C PHE A 266 -1.52 11.55 -17.03
N SER A 267 -0.50 11.05 -17.75
CA SER A 267 0.80 11.72 -17.87
C SER A 267 0.65 13.13 -18.42
N LYS A 268 -0.22 13.31 -19.43
CA LYS A 268 -0.50 14.61 -20.02
C LYS A 268 -1.14 15.56 -18.99
N THR A 269 -2.24 15.14 -18.36
CA THR A 269 -2.96 15.95 -17.36
C THR A 269 -2.05 16.32 -16.19
N TYR A 270 -1.30 15.35 -15.67
CA TYR A 270 -0.42 15.56 -14.52
C TYR A 270 0.68 16.59 -14.81
N ILE A 271 1.31 16.54 -15.99
CA ILE A 271 2.32 17.53 -16.40
C ILE A 271 1.71 18.93 -16.63
N GLU A 272 0.50 19.00 -17.19
CA GLU A 272 -0.20 20.27 -17.38
C GLU A 272 -0.46 20.97 -16.04
N GLU A 273 -0.80 20.21 -15.00
CA GLU A 273 -1.15 20.72 -13.66
C GLU A 273 0.07 21.02 -12.77
N ASN A 274 1.11 20.19 -12.81
CA ASN A 274 2.18 20.22 -11.81
C ASN A 274 3.50 20.80 -12.33
N ALA A 275 3.79 20.75 -13.63
CA ALA A 275 5.06 21.23 -14.18
C ALA A 275 5.03 22.73 -14.57
N ASN A 276 4.37 23.58 -13.78
CA ASN A 276 4.03 24.96 -14.18
C ASN A 276 5.23 25.84 -14.55
N ASN A 277 6.38 25.59 -13.94
CA ASN A 277 7.61 26.34 -14.16
C ASN A 277 8.45 25.86 -15.37
N SER A 278 8.01 24.80 -16.07
CA SER A 278 8.71 24.24 -17.22
C SER A 278 8.31 24.87 -18.55
N THR A 279 9.28 24.99 -19.48
CA THR A 279 9.01 25.40 -20.87
C THR A 279 8.10 24.39 -21.58
N LYS A 280 7.41 24.81 -22.65
CA LYS A 280 6.52 23.93 -23.43
C LYS A 280 7.26 22.71 -23.99
N GLU A 281 8.48 22.92 -24.46
CA GLU A 281 9.36 21.86 -24.96
C GLU A 281 9.71 20.88 -23.84
N ARG A 282 10.09 21.38 -22.65
CA ARG A 282 10.43 20.52 -21.51
C ARG A 282 9.21 19.76 -20.98
N LYS A 283 8.03 20.39 -20.91
CA LYS A 283 6.77 19.72 -20.54
C LYS A 283 6.51 18.50 -21.44
N HIS A 284 6.71 18.64 -22.76
CA HIS A 284 6.51 17.53 -23.68
C HIS A 284 7.54 16.40 -23.53
N GLU A 285 8.76 16.71 -23.09
CA GLU A 285 9.76 15.69 -22.74
C GLU A 285 9.39 14.98 -21.44
N LEU A 286 9.04 15.74 -20.39
CA LEU A 286 8.61 15.22 -19.10
C LEU A 286 7.36 14.35 -19.22
N GLU A 287 6.40 14.71 -20.09
CA GLU A 287 5.22 13.87 -20.40
C GLU A 287 5.63 12.47 -20.87
N LYS A 288 6.66 12.38 -21.73
CA LYS A 288 7.14 11.10 -22.24
C LYS A 288 7.91 10.32 -21.18
N GLU A 289 8.76 11.01 -20.42
CA GLU A 289 9.54 10.39 -19.34
C GLU A 289 8.61 9.87 -18.24
N LEU A 290 7.58 10.64 -17.88
CA LEU A 290 6.56 10.24 -16.91
C LEU A 290 5.76 9.04 -17.40
N ARG A 291 5.34 9.02 -18.67
CA ARG A 291 4.68 7.84 -19.26
C ARG A 291 5.55 6.59 -19.14
N VAL A 292 6.85 6.70 -19.41
CA VAL A 292 7.78 5.57 -19.24
C VAL A 292 7.92 5.16 -17.77
N ALA A 293 8.03 6.13 -16.85
CA ALA A 293 8.10 5.86 -15.42
C ALA A 293 6.85 5.12 -14.92
N LEU A 294 5.67 5.53 -15.38
CA LEU A 294 4.39 4.89 -15.07
C LEU A 294 4.26 3.50 -15.70
N ASN A 295 4.72 3.30 -16.93
CA ASN A 295 4.82 1.96 -17.54
C ASN A 295 5.70 1.03 -16.71
N LYS A 296 6.84 1.54 -16.22
CA LYS A 296 7.75 0.82 -15.32
C LYS A 296 7.08 0.46 -13.99
N ILE A 297 6.28 1.36 -13.41
CA ILE A 297 5.50 1.06 -12.19
C ILE A 297 4.46 -0.03 -12.49
N ALA A 298 3.68 0.11 -13.57
CA ALA A 298 2.64 -0.85 -13.93
C ALA A 298 3.19 -2.26 -14.19
N ASN A 299 4.28 -2.39 -14.94
CA ASN A 299 4.94 -3.68 -15.16
C ASN A 299 5.51 -4.28 -13.86
N ARG A 300 5.89 -3.45 -12.88
CA ARG A 300 6.36 -3.91 -11.56
C ARG A 300 5.21 -4.39 -10.70
N VAL A 301 4.10 -3.67 -10.65
CA VAL A 301 2.87 -4.10 -9.95
C VAL A 301 2.37 -5.44 -10.51
N ASP A 302 2.37 -5.60 -11.84
CA ASP A 302 2.00 -6.87 -12.49
C ASP A 302 2.96 -8.02 -12.17
N ARG A 303 4.25 -7.72 -11.94
CA ARG A 303 5.27 -8.67 -11.46
C ARG A 303 5.25 -8.88 -9.94
N GLY A 304 4.29 -8.30 -9.21
CA GLY A 304 4.14 -8.49 -7.77
C GLY A 304 4.97 -7.55 -6.89
N PHE A 305 5.58 -6.51 -7.46
CA PHE A 305 6.24 -5.49 -6.64
C PHE A 305 5.20 -4.78 -5.78
N HIS A 306 5.58 -4.51 -4.54
CA HIS A 306 4.81 -3.65 -3.66
C HIS A 306 5.49 -2.29 -3.58
N LEU A 307 4.78 -1.24 -3.96
CA LEU A 307 5.22 0.15 -3.81
C LEU A 307 4.29 0.82 -2.82
N GLU A 308 4.88 1.49 -1.83
CA GLU A 308 4.15 2.12 -0.73
C GLU A 308 4.80 3.46 -0.41
N ILE A 309 3.99 4.48 -0.16
CA ILE A 309 4.47 5.76 0.39
C ILE A 309 4.09 5.80 1.86
N SER A 310 5.08 5.88 2.73
CA SER A 310 4.88 6.12 4.16
C SER A 310 5.13 7.61 4.44
N TYR A 311 4.27 8.21 5.26
CA TYR A 311 4.36 9.61 5.65
C TYR A 311 4.08 9.74 7.14
N LYS A 312 4.87 10.57 7.83
CA LYS A 312 4.55 10.97 9.19
C LYS A 312 4.07 12.43 9.19
N PRO A 313 2.80 12.67 9.54
CA PRO A 313 2.28 14.02 9.74
C PRO A 313 3.17 14.83 10.66
N ILE A 314 3.31 16.12 10.34
CA ILE A 314 3.87 17.07 11.30
C ILE A 314 2.87 17.10 12.47
N ALA A 315 3.34 16.84 13.69
CA ALA A 315 2.48 17.03 14.85
C ALA A 315 1.92 18.45 14.80
N GLU A 316 0.61 18.60 14.99
CA GLU A 316 0.03 19.91 15.28
C GLU A 316 0.63 20.33 16.64
N GLU A 317 1.84 20.88 16.63
CA GLU A 317 2.42 21.47 17.83
C GLU A 317 1.44 22.55 18.28
N ASP A 318 1.03 22.41 19.54
CA ASP A 318 0.05 23.21 20.25
C ASP A 318 0.05 24.65 19.75
N GLU A 319 -1.10 25.08 19.21
CA GLU A 319 -1.47 26.46 18.87
C GLU A 319 -0.34 27.47 19.11
N LEU A 320 0.36 27.85 18.03
CA LEU A 320 1.28 29.01 17.99
C LEU A 320 0.96 29.96 19.13
N GLU A 321 1.83 30.02 20.15
CA GLU A 321 1.60 30.83 21.36
C GLU A 321 0.97 32.16 20.95
N GLU A 322 -0.27 32.44 21.42
CA GLU A 322 -1.11 33.57 21.01
C GLU A 322 -0.27 34.87 20.96
N GLY A 323 0.27 35.21 19.79
CA GLY A 323 1.20 36.34 19.68
C GLY A 323 2.30 36.26 18.62
N GLN A 324 2.59 35.10 18.01
CA GLN A 324 3.50 35.04 16.86
C GLN A 324 2.78 35.29 15.53
N GLU A 325 3.34 36.25 14.79
CA GLU A 325 2.80 36.88 13.58
C GLU A 325 2.57 35.88 12.43
N THR A 326 1.47 36.08 11.71
CA THR A 326 1.09 35.55 10.39
C THR A 326 1.97 34.44 9.80
N GLU A 327 1.40 33.23 9.71
CA GLU A 327 1.91 32.11 8.91
C GLU A 327 2.44 32.59 7.55
N THR A 328 3.67 32.24 7.24
CA THR A 328 4.30 32.63 5.97
C THR A 328 3.62 31.90 4.81
N GLU A 329 3.61 32.48 3.60
CA GLU A 329 3.04 31.85 2.40
C GLU A 329 3.63 30.45 2.15
N THR A 330 4.93 30.28 2.43
CA THR A 330 5.65 29.01 2.34
C THR A 330 5.15 27.95 3.32
N GLU A 331 4.85 28.32 4.57
CA GLU A 331 4.31 27.38 5.57
C GLU A 331 2.91 26.91 5.18
N ALA A 332 2.08 27.82 4.68
CA ALA A 332 0.74 27.49 4.19
C ALA A 332 0.79 26.57 2.94
N GLU A 333 1.76 26.76 2.04
CA GLU A 333 1.98 25.86 0.91
C GLU A 333 2.45 24.48 1.36
N ASN A 334 3.40 24.41 2.30
CA ASN A 334 3.88 23.15 2.86
C ASN A 334 2.75 22.38 3.57
N ARG A 335 1.90 23.07 4.34
CA ARG A 335 0.74 22.47 5.01
C ARG A 335 -0.21 21.82 4.00
N LYS A 336 -0.51 22.48 2.88
CA LYS A 336 -1.36 21.91 1.81
C LYS A 336 -0.74 20.66 1.19
N VAL A 337 0.58 20.62 1.02
CA VAL A 337 1.28 19.42 0.51
C VAL A 337 1.13 18.26 1.49
N HIS A 338 1.30 18.52 2.79
CA HIS A 338 1.14 17.53 3.85
C HIS A 338 -0.28 17.01 4.00
N GLU A 339 -1.29 17.89 3.93
CA GLU A 339 -2.72 17.53 3.93
C GLU A 339 -3.04 16.62 2.74
N LYS A 340 -2.64 17.03 1.54
CA LYS A 340 -2.82 16.23 0.32
C LYS A 340 -2.10 14.89 0.41
N LEU A 341 -0.90 14.85 0.99
CA LEU A 341 -0.17 13.60 1.17
C LEU A 341 -0.89 12.65 2.12
N SER A 342 -1.38 13.15 3.25
CA SER A 342 -2.18 12.38 4.20
C SER A 342 -3.43 11.80 3.53
N GLU A 343 -4.14 12.61 2.74
CA GLU A 343 -5.31 12.17 1.97
C GLU A 343 -4.94 11.05 0.98
N VAL A 344 -3.92 11.24 0.13
CA VAL A 344 -3.56 10.26 -0.90
C VAL A 344 -3.01 8.96 -0.28
N VAL A 345 -2.21 9.05 0.78
CA VAL A 345 -1.67 7.86 1.48
C VAL A 345 -2.79 7.02 2.08
N SER A 346 -3.85 7.64 2.62
CA SER A 346 -5.01 6.92 3.18
C SER A 346 -5.77 6.08 2.15
N HIS A 347 -5.69 6.43 0.86
CA HIS A 347 -6.33 5.70 -0.23
C HIS A 347 -5.45 4.62 -0.87
N GLN A 348 -4.18 4.48 -0.43
CA GLN A 348 -3.28 3.48 -1.00
C GLN A 348 -3.82 2.07 -0.73
N THR A 349 -4.13 1.37 -1.81
CA THR A 349 -4.67 0.02 -1.75
C THR A 349 -3.62 -1.01 -2.12
N PHE A 350 -3.55 -2.07 -1.33
CA PHE A 350 -2.74 -3.23 -1.64
C PHE A 350 -3.36 -4.06 -2.75
N LEU A 351 -2.56 -4.44 -3.73
CA LEU A 351 -2.93 -5.43 -4.71
C LEU A 351 -2.11 -6.70 -4.49
N LYS A 352 -2.75 -7.74 -3.96
CA LYS A 352 -2.20 -9.10 -4.03
C LYS A 352 -2.30 -9.58 -5.47
N THR A 353 -1.23 -9.45 -6.24
CA THR A 353 -1.17 -10.06 -7.57
C THR A 353 -0.78 -11.53 -7.42
N THR A 354 -1.58 -12.39 -8.04
CA THR A 354 -1.26 -13.81 -8.18
C THR A 354 -1.30 -14.20 -9.66
N GLY A 355 -0.50 -15.19 -10.02
CA GLY A 355 -0.43 -15.73 -11.37
C GLY A 355 0.60 -15.06 -12.28
N LYS A 356 0.58 -15.44 -13.55
CA LYS A 356 1.57 -15.01 -14.56
C LYS A 356 1.42 -13.52 -14.91
N GLN A 357 2.54 -12.91 -15.28
CA GLN A 357 2.64 -11.56 -15.86
C GLN A 357 1.77 -11.45 -17.12
N VAL A 358 1.08 -10.33 -17.28
CA VAL A 358 0.16 -10.06 -18.40
C VAL A 358 0.50 -8.76 -19.11
N LEU A 359 1.11 -7.81 -18.41
CA LEU A 359 1.49 -6.51 -18.94
C LEU A 359 2.92 -6.53 -19.49
N PHE A 360 3.05 -5.98 -20.69
CA PHE A 360 4.31 -5.79 -21.39
C PHE A 360 4.33 -4.39 -22.00
N LEU A 361 4.30 -3.37 -21.13
CA LEU A 361 4.32 -1.98 -21.56
C LEU A 361 5.75 -1.56 -21.92
N GLU A 362 5.88 -0.57 -22.81
CA GLU A 362 7.18 -0.06 -23.25
C GLU A 362 7.88 0.73 -22.12
N GLU A 363 9.11 0.34 -21.79
CA GLU A 363 9.91 0.95 -20.71
C GLU A 363 11.07 1.82 -21.24
N ASP A 364 11.23 1.93 -22.56
CA ASP A 364 12.30 2.71 -23.20
C ASP A 364 11.75 3.97 -23.90
N VAL A 365 12.22 5.14 -23.46
CA VAL A 365 11.86 6.45 -24.03
C VAL A 365 12.19 6.53 -25.53
N SER A 366 13.25 5.86 -25.98
CA SER A 366 13.68 5.91 -27.38
C SER A 366 12.67 5.26 -28.32
N LYS A 367 11.96 4.23 -27.87
CA LYS A 367 10.99 3.47 -28.67
C LYS A 367 9.63 4.16 -28.78
N LEU A 368 9.27 5.03 -27.83
CA LEU A 368 8.06 5.86 -27.92
C LEU A 368 8.09 6.86 -29.09
N LYS A 369 9.27 7.17 -29.66
CA LYS A 369 9.41 8.15 -30.75
C LYS A 369 8.85 7.65 -32.09
N ASP A 370 8.76 6.34 -32.29
CA ASP A 370 8.35 5.76 -33.57
C ASP A 370 6.82 5.65 -33.72
N ASP A 371 6.09 5.51 -32.61
CA ASP A 371 4.63 5.44 -32.63
C ASP A 371 3.99 6.74 -33.12
N MET A 372 4.53 7.90 -32.74
CA MET A 372 4.00 9.19 -33.21
C MET A 372 4.20 9.41 -34.72
N LYS A 373 5.21 8.77 -35.33
CA LYS A 373 5.45 8.87 -36.79
C LYS A 373 4.54 7.93 -37.58
N SER A 374 4.18 6.77 -37.03
CA SER A 374 3.34 5.78 -37.69
C SER A 374 1.87 6.25 -37.81
N THR A 375 1.34 6.93 -36.79
CA THR A 375 -0.04 7.45 -36.78
C THR A 375 -0.22 8.58 -37.80
N LYS A 376 0.77 9.47 -37.95
CA LYS A 376 0.73 10.54 -38.98
C LYS A 376 0.72 9.96 -40.42
N LYS A 377 1.43 8.87 -40.69
CA LYS A 377 1.43 8.22 -42.03
C LYS A 377 0.09 7.55 -42.36
N LYS A 378 -0.62 6.97 -41.39
CA LYS A 378 -1.94 6.35 -41.62
C LYS A 378 -3.05 7.39 -41.87
N VAL A 379 -3.01 8.55 -41.20
CA VAL A 379 -4.01 9.62 -41.41
C VAL A 379 -3.84 10.28 -42.79
N VAL A 380 -2.61 10.53 -43.23
CA VAL A 380 -2.35 11.14 -44.56
C VAL A 380 -2.75 10.21 -45.71
N LYS A 381 -2.54 8.89 -45.61
CA LYS A 381 -2.97 7.95 -46.67
C LYS A 381 -4.50 7.77 -46.78
N LYS A 382 -5.26 8.06 -45.71
CA LYS A 382 -6.73 7.99 -45.75
C LYS A 382 -7.36 9.24 -46.37
N SER A 383 -6.70 10.41 -46.30
CA SER A 383 -7.21 11.64 -46.93
C SER A 383 -6.90 11.72 -48.43
N THR A 384 -5.81 11.12 -48.92
CA THR A 384 -5.49 11.17 -50.37
C THR A 384 -6.27 10.15 -51.22
N LYS A 385 -6.93 9.15 -50.61
CA LYS A 385 -7.68 8.12 -51.34
C LYS A 385 -9.16 8.43 -51.57
N LYS A 386 -9.64 9.62 -51.13
CA LYS A 386 -11.04 10.04 -51.27
C LYS A 386 -11.28 11.06 -52.40
N THR A 387 -10.25 11.42 -53.17
CA THR A 387 -10.34 12.44 -54.25
C THR A 387 -10.06 11.88 -55.66
N GLN A 388 -10.07 10.56 -55.83
CA GLN A 388 -9.99 9.90 -57.15
C GLN A 388 -11.13 8.89 -57.27
N LYS A 389 -12.37 9.38 -57.27
CA LYS A 389 -13.57 8.65 -57.68
C LYS A 389 -14.72 9.65 -57.86
N GLU A 390 -14.55 10.56 -58.81
CA GLU A 390 -15.64 11.23 -59.53
C GLU A 390 -15.24 11.30 -61.00
#